data_AF-A0A2E3KDW3-F1
#
_entry.id   AF-A0A2E3KDW3-F1
#
_cell.length_a   1.000
_cell.length_b   1.000
_cell.length_c   1.000
_cell.angle_alpha   90.00
_cell.angle_beta   90.00
_cell.angle_gamma   90.00
#
_symmetry.space_group_name_H-M   'P 1'
#
loop_
_entity.id
_entity.type
_entity.pdbx_description
1 polymer ?
#
loop_
_entity_poly.entity_id
_entity_poly.type
_entity_poly.pdbx_seq_one_letter_code
_entity_poly.pdbx_strand_id
1 'polypeptide(L)' 'MTPYNAPLEDMRFVLNHVVGLNEITKLPGFEGIDKNLTDQILEEAGKFSSNILAPLNHIGDTKGA' A
#
# COMPACT_ATOMS: atom_id res chain seq x y z
N MET A 1 6.81 -21.11 3.40
CA MET A 1 6.74 -19.82 2.67
C MET A 1 6.61 -18.73 3.70
N THR A 2 7.43 -17.69 3.64
CA THR A 2 7.35 -16.58 4.59
C THR A 2 6.07 -15.79 4.31
N PRO A 3 5.23 -15.48 5.32
CA PRO A 3 4.05 -14.64 5.11
C PRO A 3 4.49 -13.28 4.59
N TYR A 4 3.76 -12.76 3.59
CA TYR A 4 3.98 -11.39 3.13
C TYR A 4 3.47 -10.43 4.19
N ASN A 5 4.34 -9.51 4.62
CA ASN A 5 4.00 -8.41 5.50
C ASN A 5 4.29 -7.11 4.75
N ALA A 6 3.24 -6.31 4.51
CA ALA A 6 3.40 -5.02 3.86
C ALA A 6 4.25 -4.07 4.73
N PRO A 7 5.31 -3.44 4.20
CA PRO A 7 6.19 -2.56 4.96
C PRO A 7 5.57 -1.15 5.08
N LEU A 8 4.46 -1.05 5.82
CA LEU A 8 3.66 0.17 5.92
C LEU A 8 4.44 1.35 6.52
N GLU A 9 5.33 1.09 7.48
CA GLU A 9 6.16 2.12 8.11
C GLU A 9 7.09 2.78 7.09
N ASP A 10 7.79 1.98 6.28
CA ASP A 10 8.67 2.48 5.23
C ASP A 10 7.89 3.24 4.15
N MET A 11 6.73 2.71 3.73
CA MET A 11 5.85 3.38 2.76
C MET A 11 5.40 4.75 3.26
N ARG A 12 4.99 4.84 4.53
CA ARG A 12 4.62 6.10 5.18
C ARG A 12 5.81 7.03 5.29
N PHE A 13 7.00 6.51 5.60
CA PHE A 13 8.20 7.33 5.68
C PHE A 13 8.49 7.99 4.33
N VAL A 14 8.46 7.21 3.25
CA VAL A 14 8.69 7.71 1.90
C VAL A 14 7.67 8.78 1.53
N LEU A 15 6.37 8.52 1.75
CA LEU A 15 5.33 9.47 1.39
C LEU A 15 5.43 10.78 2.19
N ASN A 16 5.64 10.69 3.50
CA ASN A 16 5.60 11.86 4.38
C ASN A 16 6.92 12.64 4.44
N HIS A 17 8.07 11.97 4.32
CA HIS A 17 9.39 12.58 4.56
C HIS A 17 10.29 12.65 3.33
N VAL A 18 10.06 11.84 2.30
CA VAL A 18 10.89 11.84 1.08
C VAL A 18 10.18 12.54 -0.07
N VAL A 19 8.93 12.15 -0.31
CA VAL A 19 8.15 12.63 -1.45
C VAL A 19 7.42 13.94 -1.14
N GLY A 20 7.05 14.16 0.13
CA GLY A 20 6.34 15.36 0.56
C GLY A 20 4.85 15.33 0.19
N LEU A 21 4.14 14.27 0.61
CA LEU A 21 2.72 14.05 0.32
C LEU A 21 1.84 15.29 0.56
N ASN A 22 2.11 16.06 1.62
CA ASN A 22 1.37 17.29 1.95
C ASN A 22 1.42 18.36 0.85
N GLU A 23 2.49 18.43 0.05
CA GLU A 23 2.56 19.35 -1.08
C GLU A 23 1.85 18.79 -2.31
N ILE A 24 1.88 17.47 -2.49
CA ILE A 24 1.17 16.78 -3.56
C ILE A 24 -0.34 16.93 -3.40
N THR A 25 -0.87 16.81 -2.19
CA THR A 25 -2.32 16.94 -1.94
C THR A 25 -2.87 18.34 -2.22
N LYS A 26 -2.01 19.35 -2.38
CA LYS A 26 -2.40 20.71 -2.78
C LYS A 26 -2.47 20.88 -4.31
N LEU A 27 -2.01 19.90 -5.09
CA LEU A 27 -2.06 19.97 -6.55
C LEU A 27 -3.50 19.75 -7.06
N PRO A 28 -3.88 20.36 -8.20
CA PRO A 28 -5.18 20.12 -8.82
C PRO A 28 -5.40 18.63 -9.09
N GLY A 29 -6.58 18.10 -8.75
CA GLY A 29 -6.94 16.69 -8.90
C GLY A 29 -6.69 15.82 -7.66
N PHE A 30 -6.13 16.38 -6.59
CA PHE A 30 -5.98 15.71 -5.29
C PHE A 30 -6.96 16.23 -4.23
N GLU A 31 -8.04 16.89 -4.66
CA GLU A 31 -9.05 17.43 -3.76
C GLU A 31 -9.66 16.31 -2.89
N GLY A 32 -9.58 16.47 -1.56
CA GLY A 32 -10.09 15.49 -0.60
C GLY A 32 -9.14 14.33 -0.28
N ILE A 33 -7.93 14.33 -0.84
CA ILE A 33 -6.88 13.41 -0.40
C ILE A 33 -6.14 14.03 0.77
N ASP A 34 -6.17 13.36 1.91
CA ASP A 34 -5.41 13.74 3.10
C ASP A 34 -4.58 12.57 3.63
N LYS A 35 -3.77 12.85 4.66
CA LYS A 35 -2.90 11.86 5.29
C LYS A 35 -3.70 10.70 5.89
N ASN A 36 -4.85 10.96 6.48
CA ASN A 36 -5.67 9.93 7.14
C ASN A 36 -6.22 8.95 6.10
N LEU A 37 -6.81 9.49 5.02
CA LEU A 37 -7.29 8.66 3.91
C LEU A 37 -6.16 7.83 3.31
N THR A 38 -4.99 8.43 3.08
CA THR A 38 -3.83 7.73 2.53
C THR A 38 -3.35 6.61 3.45
N ASP A 39 -3.25 6.88 4.76
CA ASP A 39 -2.85 5.89 5.76
C ASP A 39 -3.85 4.72 5.83
N GLN A 40 -5.16 5.00 5.78
CA GLN A 40 -6.21 3.98 5.81
C GLN A 40 -6.16 3.10 4.54
N ILE A 41 -5.96 3.70 3.37
CA ILE A 41 -5.82 2.96 2.11
C ILE A 41 -4.59 2.04 2.17
N LEU A 42 -3.45 2.52 2.68
CA LEU A 42 -2.25 1.70 2.82
C LEU A 42 -2.47 0.50 3.75
N GLU A 43 -3.18 0.69 4.87
CA GLU A 43 -3.49 -0.40 5.79
C GLU A 43 -4.37 -1.47 5.17
N GLU A 44 -5.47 -1.08 4.53
CA GLU A 44 -6.38 -2.03 3.89
C GLU A 44 -5.74 -2.73 2.68
N ALA A 45 -4.94 -2.01 1.89
CA ALA A 45 -4.16 -2.60 0.81
C ALA A 45 -3.12 -3.61 1.34
N GLY A 46 -2.48 -3.29 2.48
CA GLY A 46 -1.56 -4.20 3.17
C GLY A 46 -2.24 -5.48 3.65
N LYS A 47 -3.42 -5.35 4.28
CA LYS A 47 -4.24 -6.50 4.71
C LYS A 47 -4.67 -7.35 3.52
N PHE A 48 -5.17 -6.73 2.45
CA PHE A 48 -5.60 -7.42 1.24
C PHE A 48 -4.43 -8.18 0.59
N SER A 49 -3.29 -7.53 0.47
CA SER A 49 -2.08 -8.15 -0.10
C SER A 49 -1.61 -9.34 0.72
N SER A 50 -1.67 -9.24 2.05
CA SER A 50 -1.20 -10.29 2.96
C SER A 50 -2.17 -11.48 3.05
N ASN A 51 -3.48 -11.20 3.08
CA ASN A 51 -4.51 -12.22 3.35
C ASN A 51 -5.10 -12.85 2.09
N ILE A 52 -5.08 -12.14 0.95
CA ILE A 52 -5.71 -12.59 -0.28
C ILE A 52 -4.68 -12.86 -1.36
N LEU A 53 -3.81 -11.89 -1.67
CA LEU A 53 -2.88 -12.01 -2.81
C LEU A 53 -1.73 -12.96 -2.50
N ALA A 54 -1.08 -12.82 -1.35
CA ALA A 54 0.09 -13.62 -1.00
C ALA A 54 -0.19 -15.14 -0.96
N PRO A 55 -1.33 -15.63 -0.41
CA PRO A 55 -1.67 -17.06 -0.48
C PRO A 55 -1.85 -17.59 -1.90
N LEU A 56 -2.34 -16.76 -2.82
CA LEU A 56 -2.56 -17.15 -4.21
C LEU A 56 -1.26 -17.20 -5.02
N ASN A 57 -0.19 -16.54 -4.57
CA ASN A 57 1.06 -16.43 -5.32
C ASN A 57 1.67 -17.80 -5.67
N HIS A 58 1.79 -18.70 -4.70
CA HIS A 58 2.33 -20.04 -4.93
C HIS A 58 1.39 -20.92 -5.78
N ILE A 59 0.09 -20.78 -5.60
CA ILE A 59 -0.91 -21.51 -6.40
C ILE A 59 -0.80 -21.08 -7.86
N GLY A 60 -0.72 -19.78 -8.13
CA GLY A 60 -0.54 -19.23 -9.47
C GLY A 60 0.76 -19.69 -10.13
N ASP A 61 1.87 -19.72 -9.38
CA ASP A 61 3.17 -20.21 -9.87
C ASP A 61 3.15 -21.71 -10.24
N THR A 62 2.45 -22.53 -9.45
CA THR A 62 2.41 -23.99 -9.64
C THR A 62 1.34 -24.49 -10.58
N LYS A 63 0.26 -23.71 -10.78
CA LYS A 63 -0.93 -24.11 -11.57
C LYS A 63 -1.28 -23.09 -12.66
N GLY A 64 -0.30 -22.34 -13.14
CA GLY A 64 -0.46 -21.42 -14.28
C GLY A 64 -1.04 -22.13 -15.52
N ALA A 65 -1.53 -21.33 -16.47
CA ALA A 65 -2.15 -21.82 -17.71
C ALA A 65 -1.22 -22.72 -18.54
#